data_AF-A0A1Y3BG84-F1
#
_entry.id   AF-A0A1Y3BG84-F1
#
_cell.length_a   1.000
_cell.length_b   1.000
_cell.length_c   1.000
_cell.angle_alpha   90.00
_cell.angle_beta   90.00
_cell.angle_gamma   90.00
#
_symmetry.space_group_name_H-M   'P 1'
#
loop_
_entity.id
_entity.type
_entity.pdbx_description
1 polymer ?
#
loop_
_entity_poly.entity_id
_entity_poly.type
_entity_poly.pdbx_seq_one_letter_code
_entity_poly.pdbx_strand_id
1 'polypeptide(L)'
;MKLGTSVDKDSWTTDPAIVNAFYSPNKNDIVFPAGILQPLFYSHYFPKSLNYGGIGVVIGHEITHGFDDRGRQFDKNGNMKQWWNNQTIKRFRERAQCIIDQYSSYVLEDINANVNGRMTQGENIADNGGLKQAYRAFKKWELQNGIEPLLPGLNLTHDQLFFLNYAQVMIIIIILKKLMIILTG
;
A
#
# COMPACT_ATOMS: atom_id res chain seq x y z
N MET A 1 -15.30 -0.94 18.68
CA MET A 1 -16.11 -2.12 19.02
C MET A 1 -17.03 -1.73 20.17
N LYS A 2 -18.34 -1.98 20.07
CA LYS A 2 -19.27 -1.75 21.18
C LYS A 2 -19.57 -3.10 21.83
N LEU A 3 -19.43 -3.18 23.15
CA LEU A 3 -19.71 -4.42 23.90
C LEU A 3 -21.22 -4.73 23.82
N GLY A 4 -21.58 -5.99 23.60
CA GLY A 4 -22.97 -6.45 23.59
C GLY A 4 -23.74 -6.28 22.28
N THR A 5 -23.11 -5.77 21.22
CA THR A 5 -23.72 -5.61 19.89
C THR A 5 -22.88 -6.29 18.80
N SER A 6 -23.51 -6.76 17.72
CA SER A 6 -22.78 -7.25 16.54
C SER A 6 -21.90 -6.16 15.94
N VAL A 7 -20.79 -6.57 15.31
CA VAL A 7 -19.92 -5.63 14.58
C VAL A 7 -20.70 -5.06 13.41
N ASP A 8 -20.84 -3.73 13.40
CA ASP A 8 -21.39 -2.99 12.26
C ASP A 8 -20.31 -2.86 11.17
N LYS A 9 -20.56 -3.53 10.03
CA LYS A 9 -19.65 -3.53 8.88
C LYS A 9 -19.76 -2.28 8.02
N ASP A 10 -20.86 -1.53 8.11
CA ASP A 10 -21.07 -0.31 7.33
C ASP A 10 -20.46 0.93 8.01
N SER A 11 -20.09 0.80 9.29
CA SER A 11 -19.44 1.88 10.05
C SER A 11 -18.05 2.22 9.50
N TRP A 12 -17.77 3.51 9.31
CA TRP A 12 -16.42 4.00 9.03
C TRP A 12 -15.77 4.48 10.32
N THR A 13 -14.51 4.12 10.53
CA THR A 13 -13.74 4.59 11.70
C THR A 13 -12.83 5.77 11.39
N THR A 14 -12.87 6.26 10.15
CA THR A 14 -11.96 7.27 9.60
C THR A 14 -12.75 8.42 9.00
N ASP A 15 -12.30 9.64 9.30
CA ASP A 15 -12.89 10.88 8.82
C ASP A 15 -12.60 11.04 7.30
N PRO A 16 -13.60 11.41 6.47
CA PRO A 16 -13.43 11.57 5.02
C PRO A 16 -12.31 12.55 4.60
N ALA A 17 -11.95 13.51 5.47
CA ALA A 17 -10.91 14.51 5.18
C ALA A 17 -9.47 13.99 5.37
N ILE A 18 -9.28 12.77 5.87
CA ILE A 18 -7.94 12.20 6.13
C ILE A 18 -7.24 11.88 4.81
N VAL A 19 -5.96 12.27 4.70
CA VAL A 19 -5.08 11.90 3.59
C VAL A 19 -4.32 10.62 3.96
N ASN A 20 -5.03 9.48 3.93
CA ASN A 20 -4.46 8.16 4.21
C ASN A 20 -5.36 7.06 3.61
N ALA A 21 -4.94 5.80 3.65
CA ALA A 21 -5.76 4.63 3.34
C ALA A 21 -5.58 3.55 4.42
N PHE A 22 -6.54 2.64 4.52
CA PHE A 22 -6.54 1.64 5.60
C PHE A 22 -7.17 0.32 5.18
N TYR A 23 -6.59 -0.78 5.67
CA TYR A 23 -7.18 -2.11 5.70
C TYR A 23 -7.62 -2.49 7.12
N SER A 24 -8.84 -3.00 7.29
CA SER A 24 -9.29 -3.59 8.56
C SER A 24 -9.38 -5.12 8.47
N PRO A 25 -8.52 -5.87 9.16
CA PRO A 25 -8.58 -7.34 9.14
C PRO A 25 -9.91 -7.91 9.63
N ASN A 26 -10.51 -7.28 10.66
CA ASN A 26 -11.74 -7.78 11.29
C ASN A 26 -13.00 -7.54 10.45
N LYS A 27 -12.98 -6.53 9.56
CA LYS A 27 -14.07 -6.26 8.62
C LYS A 27 -13.78 -6.83 7.23
N ASN A 28 -12.50 -7.11 6.95
CA ASN A 28 -11.98 -7.43 5.63
C ASN A 28 -12.40 -6.35 4.60
N ASP A 29 -12.19 -5.09 4.96
CA ASP A 29 -12.49 -3.92 4.13
C ASP A 29 -11.24 -3.07 3.89
N ILE A 30 -11.26 -2.34 2.77
CA ILE A 30 -10.26 -1.34 2.39
C ILE A 30 -10.98 0.00 2.26
N VAL A 31 -10.42 1.04 2.85
CA VAL A 31 -11.05 2.37 2.91
C VAL A 31 -10.12 3.41 2.31
N PHE A 32 -10.65 4.18 1.35
CA PHE A 32 -9.99 5.32 0.72
C PHE A 32 -10.85 6.57 0.98
N PRO A 33 -10.57 7.34 2.04
CA PRO A 33 -11.20 8.63 2.29
C PRO A 33 -11.06 9.59 1.10
N ALA A 34 -11.98 10.52 0.95
CA ALA A 34 -11.93 11.50 -0.14
C ALA A 34 -10.64 12.33 -0.14
N GLY A 35 -10.05 12.59 1.03
CA GLY A 35 -8.81 13.34 1.20
C GLY A 35 -7.60 12.74 0.46
N ILE A 36 -7.53 11.42 0.24
CA ILE A 36 -6.42 10.81 -0.53
C ILE A 36 -6.65 10.86 -2.05
N LEU A 37 -7.88 11.11 -2.50
CA LEU A 37 -8.25 11.13 -3.92
C LEU A 37 -7.99 12.49 -4.57
N GLN A 38 -6.77 12.99 -4.40
CA GLN A 38 -6.33 14.29 -4.89
C GLN A 38 -5.06 14.18 -5.75
N PRO A 39 -4.68 15.24 -6.49
CA PRO A 39 -3.51 15.24 -7.35
C PRO A 39 -2.25 14.72 -6.63
N LEU A 40 -1.36 14.10 -7.41
CA LEU A 40 -0.24 13.22 -7.02
C LEU A 40 -0.65 11.78 -6.73
N PHE A 41 -1.80 11.54 -6.10
CA PHE A 41 -2.38 10.20 -5.96
C PHE A 41 -3.32 9.87 -7.12
N TYR A 42 -4.31 10.74 -7.37
CA TYR A 42 -5.32 10.55 -8.39
C TYR A 42 -5.75 11.86 -9.04
N SER A 43 -5.94 11.80 -10.36
CA SER A 43 -6.73 12.80 -11.08
C SER A 43 -7.34 12.15 -12.31
N HIS A 44 -8.58 12.49 -12.62
CA HIS A 44 -9.23 12.05 -13.85
C HIS A 44 -8.43 12.48 -15.10
N TYR A 45 -7.75 13.63 -15.02
CA TYR A 45 -6.97 14.22 -16.13
C TYR A 45 -5.53 13.70 -16.22
N PHE A 46 -5.06 12.90 -15.26
CA PHE A 46 -3.71 12.35 -15.32
C PHE A 46 -3.63 11.18 -16.30
N PRO A 47 -2.47 11.03 -17.00
CA PRO A 47 -2.14 9.79 -17.67
C PRO A 47 -2.32 8.60 -16.71
N LYS A 48 -2.76 7.47 -17.24
CA LYS A 48 -2.95 6.25 -16.46
C LYS A 48 -1.68 5.79 -15.80
N SER A 49 -0.51 5.99 -16.41
CA SER A 49 0.76 5.70 -15.75
C SER A 49 0.90 6.37 -14.38
N LEU A 50 0.47 7.64 -14.25
CA LEU A 50 0.51 8.36 -12.97
C LEU A 50 -0.58 7.86 -12.03
N ASN A 51 -1.82 7.68 -12.50
CA ASN A 51 -2.90 7.16 -11.64
C ASN A 51 -2.59 5.76 -11.09
N TYR A 52 -2.03 4.87 -11.91
CA TYR A 52 -1.61 3.55 -11.43
C TYR A 52 -0.37 3.62 -10.54
N GLY A 53 0.58 4.53 -10.82
CA GLY A 53 1.77 4.76 -9.98
C GLY A 53 1.48 5.43 -8.64
N GLY A 54 0.38 6.19 -8.55
CA GLY A 54 -0.12 6.83 -7.35
C GLY A 54 -1.18 5.98 -6.65
N ILE A 55 -2.46 6.30 -6.84
CA ILE A 55 -3.58 5.64 -6.14
C ILE A 55 -3.63 4.14 -6.43
N GLY A 56 -3.20 3.69 -7.61
CA GLY A 56 -3.13 2.26 -7.93
C GLY A 56 -2.20 1.48 -7.00
N VAL A 57 -1.05 2.07 -6.64
CA VAL A 57 -0.11 1.48 -5.68
C VAL A 57 -0.72 1.46 -4.28
N VAL A 58 -1.36 2.55 -3.84
CA VAL A 58 -2.05 2.61 -2.54
C VAL A 58 -3.14 1.55 -2.45
N ILE A 59 -3.95 1.38 -3.50
CA ILE A 59 -4.98 0.33 -3.56
C ILE A 59 -4.35 -1.06 -3.43
N GLY A 60 -3.28 -1.33 -4.19
CA GLY A 60 -2.57 -2.60 -4.12
C GLY A 60 -1.91 -2.85 -2.76
N HIS A 61 -1.45 -1.80 -2.08
CA HIS A 61 -0.88 -1.84 -0.74
C HIS A 61 -1.95 -2.30 0.28
N GLU A 62 -3.12 -1.62 0.32
CA GLU A 62 -4.21 -1.99 1.23
C GLU A 62 -4.77 -3.39 0.97
N ILE A 63 -4.86 -3.81 -0.30
CA ILE A 63 -5.25 -5.19 -0.63
C ILE A 63 -4.22 -6.19 -0.08
N THR A 64 -2.93 -5.86 -0.17
CA THR A 64 -1.84 -6.74 0.26
C THR A 64 -1.79 -6.86 1.78
N HIS A 65 -2.23 -5.86 2.54
CA HIS A 65 -2.39 -5.97 4.00
C HIS A 65 -3.32 -7.12 4.41
N GLY A 66 -4.30 -7.51 3.59
CA GLY A 66 -5.09 -8.73 3.82
C GLY A 66 -4.30 -10.03 3.80
N PHE A 67 -3.06 -10.00 3.30
CA PHE A 67 -2.21 -11.16 3.10
C PHE A 67 -0.78 -11.01 3.66
N ASP A 68 -0.52 -9.95 4.42
CA ASP A 68 0.76 -9.74 5.10
C ASP A 68 0.94 -10.69 6.31
N ASP A 69 1.96 -10.47 7.15
CA ASP A 69 2.25 -11.33 8.30
C ASP A 69 1.10 -11.41 9.33
N ARG A 70 0.29 -10.36 9.44
CA ARG A 70 -0.87 -10.24 10.32
C ARG A 70 -2.17 -10.56 9.61
N GLY A 71 -2.45 -9.93 8.47
CA GLY A 71 -3.70 -10.08 7.72
C GLY A 71 -3.96 -11.50 7.29
N ARG A 72 -2.93 -12.27 6.91
CA ARG A 72 -3.07 -13.69 6.56
C ARG A 72 -3.67 -14.56 7.67
N GLN A 73 -3.70 -14.08 8.91
CA GLN A 73 -4.24 -14.81 10.06
C GLN A 73 -5.77 -14.68 10.16
N PHE A 74 -6.36 -13.82 9.34
CA PHE A 74 -7.80 -13.55 9.27
C PHE A 74 -8.39 -14.19 8.01
N ASP A 75 -9.51 -14.89 8.15
CA ASP A 75 -10.24 -15.43 7.01
C ASP A 75 -11.07 -14.36 6.29
N LYS A 76 -11.73 -14.74 5.19
CA LYS A 76 -12.54 -13.83 4.36
C LYS A 76 -13.65 -13.08 5.11
N ASN A 77 -14.05 -13.56 6.29
CA ASN A 77 -15.10 -12.95 7.11
C ASN A 77 -14.53 -12.04 8.22
N GLY A 78 -13.21 -11.94 8.31
CA GLY A 78 -12.49 -11.19 9.34
C GLY A 78 -12.30 -11.95 10.66
N ASN A 79 -12.42 -13.28 10.64
CA ASN A 79 -12.16 -14.08 11.85
C ASN A 79 -10.70 -14.51 11.92
N MET A 80 -10.07 -14.34 13.08
CA MET A 80 -8.74 -14.91 13.33
C MET A 80 -8.83 -16.44 13.32
N LYS A 81 -8.36 -17.04 12.22
CA LYS A 81 -8.45 -18.48 11.97
C LYS A 81 -7.32 -18.89 11.05
N GLN A 82 -6.62 -19.99 11.37
CA GLN A 82 -5.65 -20.54 10.43
C GLN A 82 -6.38 -21.19 9.23
N TRP A 83 -6.43 -20.48 8.10
CA TRP A 83 -7.05 -20.95 6.86
C TRP A 83 -6.05 -21.39 5.79
N TRP A 84 -4.75 -21.23 6.06
CA TRP A 84 -3.67 -21.80 5.26
C TRP A 84 -3.18 -23.13 5.82
N ASN A 85 -2.82 -24.05 4.92
CA ASN A 85 -2.10 -25.25 5.32
C ASN A 85 -0.65 -24.92 5.75
N ASN A 86 -0.04 -25.83 6.50
CA ASN A 86 1.30 -25.63 7.07
C ASN A 86 2.38 -25.43 6.00
N GLN A 87 2.24 -26.04 4.83
CA GLN A 87 3.21 -25.89 3.73
C GLN A 87 3.20 -24.47 3.16
N THR A 88 2.01 -23.88 2.97
CA THR A 88 1.86 -22.48 2.52
C THR A 88 2.42 -21.52 3.57
N ILE A 89 2.14 -21.75 4.86
CA ILE A 89 2.68 -20.92 5.96
C ILE A 89 4.21 -20.96 5.97
N LYS A 90 4.82 -22.15 5.79
CA LYS A 90 6.27 -22.30 5.72
C LYS A 90 6.86 -21.49 4.55
N ARG A 91 6.31 -21.66 3.34
CA ARG A 91 6.77 -20.92 2.14
C ARG A 91 6.56 -19.42 2.24
N PHE A 92 5.47 -18.98 2.89
CA PHE A 92 5.24 -17.57 3.16
C PHE A 92 6.35 -17.01 4.06
N ARG A 93 6.66 -17.68 5.16
CA ARG A 93 7.72 -17.26 6.10
C ARG A 93 9.09 -17.21 5.42
N GLU A 94 9.41 -18.19 4.58
CA GLU A 94 10.67 -18.20 3.80
C GLU A 94 10.80 -16.96 2.91
N ARG A 95 9.72 -16.56 2.21
CA ARG A 95 9.73 -15.37 1.36
C ARG A 95 9.72 -14.06 2.16
N ALA A 96 8.94 -14.01 3.24
CA ALA A 96 8.92 -12.86 4.14
C ALA A 96 10.30 -12.63 4.78
N GLN A 97 11.06 -13.70 5.05
CA GLN A 97 12.41 -13.59 5.58
C GLN A 97 13.34 -12.82 4.64
N CYS A 98 13.22 -13.01 3.32
CA CYS A 98 14.00 -12.23 2.34
C CYS A 98 13.71 -10.72 2.45
N ILE A 99 12.45 -10.32 2.65
CA ILE A 99 12.08 -8.92 2.87
C ILE A 99 12.64 -8.43 4.21
N ILE A 100 12.54 -9.22 5.27
CA ILE A 100 13.10 -8.87 6.58
C ILE A 100 14.61 -8.63 6.46
N ASP A 101 15.33 -9.54 5.80
CA ASP A 101 16.80 -9.46 5.66
C ASP A 101 17.21 -8.25 4.81
N GLN A 102 16.53 -8.02 3.68
CA GLN A 102 16.76 -6.86 2.83
C GLN A 102 16.61 -5.56 3.62
N TYR A 103 15.46 -5.37 4.27
CA TYR A 103 15.19 -4.11 4.98
C TYR A 103 16.06 -3.96 6.23
N SER A 104 16.45 -5.07 6.88
CA SER A 104 17.37 -5.00 8.03
C SER A 104 18.79 -4.56 7.65
N SER A 105 19.16 -4.66 6.37
CA SER A 105 20.45 -4.18 5.87
C SER A 105 20.49 -2.66 5.65
N TYR A 106 19.34 -1.97 5.62
CA TYR A 106 19.29 -0.53 5.42
C TYR A 106 19.70 0.24 6.68
N VAL A 107 20.61 1.18 6.50
CA VAL A 107 21.10 2.08 7.55
C VAL A 107 20.39 3.43 7.42
N LEU A 108 19.80 3.90 8.51
CA LEU A 108 19.25 5.24 8.63
C LEU A 108 20.35 6.16 9.13
N GLU A 109 20.97 6.89 8.22
CA GLU A 109 22.13 7.76 8.49
C GLU A 109 21.83 8.78 9.61
N ASP A 110 20.63 9.38 9.60
CA ASP A 110 20.21 10.41 10.56
C ASP A 110 20.25 9.95 12.03
N ILE A 111 20.09 8.66 12.29
CA ILE A 111 20.07 8.08 13.65
C ILE A 111 21.13 6.99 13.85
N ASN A 112 22.00 6.80 12.85
CA ASN A 112 23.06 5.80 12.81
C ASN A 112 22.60 4.40 13.28
N ALA A 113 21.43 3.97 12.79
CA ALA A 113 20.82 2.70 13.18
C ALA A 113 20.24 1.97 11.97
N ASN A 114 20.20 0.64 12.04
CA ASN A 114 19.56 -0.17 11.01
C ASN A 114 18.04 -0.15 11.15
N VAL A 115 17.34 -0.20 10.02
CA VAL A 115 15.89 -0.44 10.01
C VAL A 115 15.62 -1.80 10.64
N ASN A 116 14.60 -1.90 11.50
CA ASN A 116 14.16 -3.18 12.03
C ASN A 116 13.24 -3.87 11.00
N GLY A 117 13.80 -4.65 10.09
CA GLY A 117 13.05 -5.31 9.01
C GLY A 117 11.95 -6.25 9.50
N ARG A 118 12.08 -6.83 10.71
CA ARG A 118 11.02 -7.65 11.33
C ARG A 118 9.86 -6.79 11.83
N MET A 119 10.14 -5.61 12.38
CA MET A 119 9.12 -4.67 12.84
C MET A 119 8.34 -4.08 11.65
N THR A 120 9.02 -3.78 10.54
CA THR A 120 8.43 -3.15 9.35
C THR A 120 7.89 -4.13 8.31
N GLN A 121 8.00 -5.45 8.55
CA GLN A 121 7.74 -6.47 7.53
C GLN A 121 6.35 -6.38 6.88
N GLY A 122 5.30 -6.03 7.64
CA GLY A 122 3.93 -5.94 7.12
C GLY A 122 3.80 -4.86 6.06
N GLU A 123 4.23 -3.65 6.39
CA GLU A 123 4.29 -2.50 5.46
C GLU A 123 5.21 -2.81 4.27
N ASN A 124 6.39 -3.41 4.49
CA ASN A 124 7.32 -3.74 3.41
C ASN A 124 6.71 -4.76 2.43
N ILE A 125 5.99 -5.76 2.95
CA ILE A 125 5.24 -6.73 2.13
C ILE A 125 4.14 -6.01 1.33
N ALA A 126 3.40 -5.11 1.98
CA ALA A 126 2.33 -4.33 1.36
C ALA A 126 2.85 -3.40 0.25
N ASP A 127 3.96 -2.69 0.47
CA ASP A 127 4.59 -1.82 -0.54
C ASP A 127 5.05 -2.60 -1.77
N ASN A 128 5.79 -3.70 -1.55
CA ASN A 128 6.28 -4.53 -2.65
C ASN A 128 5.13 -5.22 -3.41
N GLY A 129 4.12 -5.68 -2.68
CA GLY A 129 2.91 -6.28 -3.26
C GLY A 129 2.11 -5.26 -4.06
N GLY A 130 1.85 -4.10 -3.48
CA GLY A 130 1.06 -3.03 -4.08
C GLY A 130 1.69 -2.47 -5.34
N LEU A 131 2.98 -2.16 -5.31
CA LEU A 131 3.72 -1.70 -6.49
C LEU A 131 3.65 -2.71 -7.63
N LYS A 132 3.89 -3.99 -7.33
CA LYS A 132 3.85 -5.07 -8.31
C LYS A 132 2.46 -5.26 -8.91
N GLN A 133 1.41 -5.21 -8.09
CA GLN A 133 0.02 -5.36 -8.53
C GLN A 133 -0.41 -4.18 -9.40
N ALA A 134 -0.09 -2.95 -8.97
CA ALA A 134 -0.41 -1.73 -9.69
C ALA A 134 0.28 -1.67 -11.06
N TYR A 135 1.56 -2.03 -11.14
CA TYR A 135 2.29 -2.06 -12.41
C TYR A 135 1.71 -3.11 -13.36
N ARG A 136 1.36 -4.30 -12.87
CA ARG A 136 0.68 -5.33 -13.68
C ARG A 136 -0.68 -4.84 -14.18
N ALA A 137 -1.44 -4.14 -13.35
CA ALA A 137 -2.73 -3.58 -13.74
C ALA A 137 -2.56 -2.48 -14.81
N PHE A 138 -1.54 -1.63 -14.67
CA PHE A 138 -1.16 -0.63 -15.67
C PHE A 138 -0.80 -1.25 -17.02
N LYS A 139 0.10 -2.24 -17.05
CA LYS A 139 0.46 -2.93 -18.30
C LYS A 139 -0.74 -3.63 -18.94
N LYS A 140 -1.64 -4.22 -18.13
CA LYS A 140 -2.89 -4.80 -18.62
C LYS A 140 -3.78 -3.73 -19.26
N TRP A 141 -3.87 -2.54 -18.66
CA TRP A 141 -4.61 -1.42 -19.21
C TRP A 141 -4.02 -0.95 -20.55
N GLU A 142 -2.70 -0.78 -20.64
CA GLU A 142 -2.04 -0.40 -21.92
C GLU A 142 -2.26 -1.43 -23.02
N LEU A 143 -2.19 -2.74 -22.70
CA LEU A 143 -2.47 -3.80 -23.67
C LEU A 143 -3.89 -3.73 -24.23
N GLN A 144 -4.85 -3.21 -23.47
CA GLN A 144 -6.26 -3.13 -23.84
C GLN A 144 -6.63 -1.80 -24.51
N ASN A 145 -5.93 -0.71 -24.19
CA ASN A 145 -6.32 0.65 -24.58
C ASN A 145 -5.28 1.35 -25.46
N GLY A 146 -4.10 0.75 -25.65
CA GLY A 146 -2.95 1.38 -26.29
C GLY A 146 -2.11 2.20 -25.31
N ILE A 147 -0.95 2.66 -25.79
CA ILE A 147 -0.03 3.52 -25.05
C ILE A 147 -0.52 4.96 -25.20
N GLU A 148 -0.61 5.70 -24.09
CA GLU A 148 -0.98 7.11 -24.11
C GLU A 148 0.12 7.99 -24.76
N PRO A 149 -0.22 9.20 -25.24
CA PRO A 149 0.77 10.16 -25.68
C PRO A 149 1.70 10.57 -24.54
N LEU A 150 3.00 10.70 -24.85
CA LEU A 150 3.99 11.16 -23.88
C LEU A 150 3.68 12.58 -23.37
N LEU A 151 4.09 12.85 -22.13
CA LEU A 151 3.90 14.17 -21.54
C LEU A 151 4.79 15.22 -22.23
N PRO A 152 4.24 16.39 -22.61
CA PRO A 152 5.02 17.44 -23.24
C PRO A 152 6.08 17.96 -22.28
N GLY A 153 7.31 18.18 -22.78
CA GLY A 153 8.43 18.68 -21.99
C GLY A 153 9.12 17.64 -21.09
N LEU A 154 8.67 16.37 -21.10
CA LEU A 154 9.32 15.27 -20.39
C LEU A 154 9.72 14.17 -21.37
N ASN A 155 11.02 13.89 -21.47
CA ASN A 155 11.52 12.76 -22.27
C ASN A 155 11.51 11.47 -21.44
N LEU A 156 10.32 11.08 -20.95
CA LEU A 156 10.12 9.88 -20.14
C LEU A 156 8.99 9.03 -20.73
N THR A 157 9.18 7.71 -20.74
CA THR A 157 8.14 6.75 -21.13
C THR A 157 7.08 6.63 -20.03
N HIS A 158 5.91 6.08 -20.37
CA HIS A 158 4.88 5.82 -19.36
C HIS A 158 5.32 4.81 -18.29
N ASP A 159 6.18 3.84 -18.62
CA ASP A 159 6.79 2.96 -17.61
C ASP A 159 7.66 3.75 -16.63
N GLN A 160 8.48 4.70 -17.13
CA GLN A 160 9.29 5.57 -16.27
C GLN A 160 8.43 6.52 -15.44
N LEU A 161 7.39 7.10 -16.04
CA LEU A 161 6.45 7.99 -15.35
C LEU A 161 5.69 7.28 -14.23
N PHE A 162 5.34 6.00 -14.42
CA PHE A 162 4.75 5.18 -13.36
C PHE A 162 5.65 5.11 -12.13
N PHE A 163 6.92 4.72 -12.31
CA PHE A 163 7.86 4.59 -11.19
C PHE A 163 8.27 5.95 -10.60
N LEU A 164 8.34 6.99 -11.43
CA LEU A 164 8.60 8.35 -10.97
C LEU A 164 7.48 8.86 -10.06
N ASN A 165 6.22 8.67 -10.45
CA ASN A 165 5.09 9.10 -9.65
C ASN A 165 4.96 8.30 -8.36
N TYR A 166 5.20 6.98 -8.41
CA TYR A 166 5.30 6.15 -7.20
C TYR A 166 6.33 6.72 -6.21
N ALA A 167 7.54 7.05 -6.67
CA ALA A 167 8.57 7.64 -5.81
C ALA A 167 8.14 8.98 -5.20
N GLN A 168 7.48 9.86 -5.97
CA GLN A 168 6.94 11.12 -5.47
C GLN A 168 5.88 10.93 -4.39
N VAL A 169 4.98 9.95 -4.58
CA VAL A 169 3.93 9.63 -3.60
C VAL A 169 4.54 9.13 -2.30
N MET A 170 5.55 8.25 -2.36
CA MET A 170 6.24 7.77 -1.16
C MET A 170 6.89 8.90 -0.35
N ILE A 171 7.52 9.87 -1.03
CA ILE A 171 8.09 11.06 -0.38
C ILE A 171 7.02 11.83 0.39
N ILE A 172 5.86 12.05 -0.23
CA ILE A 172 4.76 12.82 0.37
C ILE A 172 4.18 12.09 1.58
N ILE A 173 3.96 10.78 1.48
CA ILE A 173 3.48 9.97 2.61
C ILE A 173 4.45 10.06 3.79
N ILE A 174 5.77 9.98 3.55
CA ILE A 174 6.78 10.12 4.60
C ILE A 174 6.71 11.51 5.25
N ILE A 175 6.61 12.58 4.46
CA ILE A 175 6.51 13.96 4.95
C ILE A 175 5.25 14.14 5.79
N LEU A 176 4.08 13.68 5.30
CA LEU A 176 2.81 13.77 6.01
C LEU A 176 2.83 12.98 7.32
N LYS A 177 3.36 11.75 7.32
CA LYS A 177 3.51 10.94 8.54
C LYS A 177 4.43 11.64 9.56
N LYS A 178 5.54 12.24 9.11
CA LYS A 178 6.48 12.98 9.98
C LYS A 178 5.84 14.24 10.58
N LEU A 179 5.09 15.01 9.79
CA LEU A 179 4.34 16.17 10.26
C LEU A 179 3.28 15.79 11.30
N MET A 180 2.55 14.70 11.07
CA MET A 180 1.51 14.24 11.99
C MET A 180 2.11 13.88 13.35
N ILE A 181 3.25 13.18 13.39
CA ILE A 181 3.96 12.85 14.63
C ILE A 181 4.36 14.12 15.40
N ILE A 182 4.88 15.14 14.72
CA ILE A 182 5.28 16.42 15.34
C ILE A 182 4.09 17.17 15.92
N LEU A 183 2.92 17.12 15.28
CA LEU A 183 1.72 17.85 15.71
C LEU A 183 0.95 17.15 16.84
N THR A 184 1.17 15.86 17.05
CA THR A 184 0.45 15.06 18.07
C THR A 184 1.32 14.68 19.28
N GLY A 185 2.60 15.08 19.31
CA GLY A 185 3.52 14.90 20.44
C GLY A 185 3.75 16.19 21.19
#